data_AF-A0A3D1HDE6-F1
#
_entry.id   AF-A0A3D1HDE6-F1
#
_cell.length_a   1.000
_cell.length_b   1.000
_cell.length_c   1.000
_cell.angle_alpha   90.00
_cell.angle_beta   90.00
_cell.angle_gamma   90.00
#
_symmetry.space_group_name_H-M   'P 1'
#
loop_
_entity.id
_entity.type
_entity.pdbx_description
1 polymer ?
#
loop_
_entity_poly.entity_id
_entity_poly.type
_entity_poly.pdbx_seq_one_letter_code
_entity_poly.pdbx_strand_id
1 'polypeptide(L)'
;MKAKSAFTLVELVVVIAIIGVLSAILIPVLVGTSRSARVSSANSTANDVRNTVNMWLTQQVSNNVYPKIYDDESTVYVKIVANNGVYENPEFLGGDFWVHEQDENALSQDLKEFIENTLGYKRMYSIGYLIDGRIGALYFVDDGAEPLDAPTAADFKRTDFWPSDNGYNKHGDVIGTSPVLINS
;
A
#
# COMPACT_ATOMS: atom_id res chain seq x y z
N MET A 1 3.79 -39.07 51.81
CA MET A 1 4.64 -38.05 51.18
C MET A 1 4.51 -38.23 49.67
N LYS A 2 3.99 -37.25 48.92
CA LYS A 2 3.84 -37.37 47.46
C LYS A 2 5.23 -37.21 46.82
N ALA A 3 5.73 -38.24 46.14
CA ALA A 3 6.94 -38.15 45.35
C ALA A 3 6.68 -37.22 44.15
N LYS A 4 7.47 -36.15 44.00
CA LYS A 4 7.52 -35.39 42.75
C LYS A 4 8.34 -36.21 41.76
N SER A 5 7.72 -36.62 40.65
CA SER A 5 8.46 -37.17 39.52
C SER A 5 9.32 -36.07 38.91
N ALA A 6 10.63 -36.17 39.07
CA ALA A 6 11.57 -35.37 38.30
C ALA A 6 11.74 -36.00 36.92
N PHE A 7 11.62 -35.19 35.86
CA PHE A 7 11.90 -35.62 34.49
C PHE A 7 13.37 -36.05 34.37
N THR A 8 13.62 -37.07 33.56
CA THR A 8 14.99 -37.55 33.31
C THR A 8 15.71 -36.63 32.32
N LEU A 9 17.04 -36.55 32.42
CA LEU A 9 17.86 -35.81 31.45
C LEU A 9 17.66 -36.33 30.02
N VAL A 10 17.45 -37.63 29.86
CA VAL A 10 17.25 -38.27 28.55
C VAL A 10 15.95 -37.80 27.90
N GLU A 11 14.85 -37.74 28.66
CA GLU A 11 13.57 -37.22 28.16
C GLU A 11 13.69 -35.77 27.70
N LEU A 12 14.43 -34.94 28.44
CA LEU A 12 14.66 -33.54 28.04
C LEU A 12 15.43 -33.45 26.72
N VAL A 13 16.50 -34.24 26.55
CA VAL A 13 17.37 -34.22 25.36
C VAL A 13 16.64 -34.71 24.12
N VAL A 14 15.82 -35.76 24.23
CA VAL A 14 15.03 -36.25 23.09
C VAL A 14 13.98 -35.23 22.65
N VAL A 15 13.34 -34.54 23.59
CA VAL A 15 12.32 -33.53 23.28
C VAL A 15 12.92 -32.34 22.51
N ILE A 16 14.04 -31.79 22.98
CA ILE A 16 14.69 -30.68 22.27
C ILE A 16 15.23 -31.12 20.91
N ALA A 17 15.65 -32.38 20.75
CA ALA A 17 16.07 -32.93 19.47
C ALA A 17 14.91 -32.98 18.46
N ILE A 18 13.72 -33.46 18.86
CA ILE A 18 12.55 -33.50 18.00
C ILE A 18 12.06 -32.08 17.67
N ILE A 19 11.97 -31.18 18.66
CA ILE A 19 11.60 -29.77 18.43
C ILE A 19 12.60 -29.10 17.48
N GLY A 20 13.89 -29.40 17.60
CA GLY A 20 14.94 -28.89 16.72
C GLY A 20 14.72 -29.29 15.26
N VAL A 21 14.42 -30.56 14.99
CA VAL A 21 14.13 -31.05 13.63
C VAL A 21 12.87 -30.43 13.06
N LEU A 22 11.78 -30.36 13.83
CA LEU A 22 10.53 -29.75 13.38
C LEU A 22 10.69 -28.25 13.10
N SER A 23 11.41 -27.53 13.98
CA SER A 23 11.65 -26.10 13.83
C SER A 23 12.51 -25.79 12.61
N ALA A 24 13.48 -26.65 12.29
CA ALA A 24 14.36 -26.48 11.12
C ALA A 24 13.57 -26.44 9.79
N ILE A 25 12.48 -27.18 9.68
CA ILE A 25 11.62 -27.20 8.48
C ILE A 25 10.56 -26.10 8.54
N LEU A 26 10.01 -25.84 9.73
CA LEU A 26 8.90 -24.92 9.91
C LEU A 26 9.28 -23.45 9.70
N ILE A 27 10.44 -23.01 10.23
CA ILE A 27 10.82 -21.60 10.24
C ILE A 27 10.92 -21.02 8.82
N PRO A 28 11.62 -21.65 7.85
CA PRO A 28 11.71 -21.11 6.49
C PRO A 28 10.34 -20.98 5.79
N VAL A 29 9.45 -21.96 5.99
CA VAL A 29 8.10 -21.95 5.41
C VAL A 29 7.28 -20.80 5.99
N LEU A 30 7.31 -20.63 7.31
CA LEU A 30 6.57 -19.57 7.99
C LEU A 30 7.04 -18.18 7.54
N VAL A 31 8.34 -17.97 7.37
CA VAL A 31 8.88 -16.69 6.86
C VAL A 31 8.38 -16.40 5.45
N GLY A 32 8.40 -17.41 4.55
CA GLY A 32 7.89 -17.26 3.20
C GLY A 32 6.39 -16.96 3.13
N THR A 33 5.56 -17.70 3.87
CA THR A 33 4.10 -17.48 3.88
C THR A 33 3.71 -16.16 4.51
N SER A 34 4.39 -15.75 5.59
CA SER A 34 4.18 -14.44 6.22
C SER A 34 4.50 -13.30 5.26
N ARG A 35 5.60 -13.43 4.51
CA ARG A 35 6.01 -12.47 3.47
C ARG A 35 4.92 -12.32 2.40
N SER A 36 4.49 -13.43 1.82
CA SER A 36 3.44 -13.43 0.79
C SER A 36 2.10 -12.90 1.31
N ALA A 37 1.72 -13.20 2.56
CA ALA A 37 0.50 -12.70 3.17
C ALA A 37 0.52 -11.16 3.32
N ARG A 38 1.65 -10.59 3.76
CA ARG A 38 1.82 -9.12 3.85
C ARG A 38 1.69 -8.46 2.48
N VAL A 39 2.32 -9.03 1.44
CA VAL A 39 2.24 -8.52 0.07
C VAL A 39 0.82 -8.61 -0.48
N SER A 40 0.14 -9.73 -0.25
CA SER A 40 -1.26 -9.88 -0.64
C SER A 40 -2.15 -8.86 0.07
N SER A 41 -1.93 -8.61 1.35
CA SER A 41 -2.64 -7.58 2.10
C SER A 41 -2.38 -6.19 1.53
N ALA A 42 -1.12 -5.86 1.23
CA ALA A 42 -0.73 -4.58 0.65
C ALA A 42 -1.37 -4.37 -0.73
N ASN A 43 -1.43 -5.42 -1.57
CA ASN A 43 -2.13 -5.36 -2.86
C ASN A 43 -3.65 -5.17 -2.70
N SER A 44 -4.28 -5.86 -1.74
CA SER A 44 -5.71 -5.64 -1.45
C SER A 44 -5.95 -4.19 -1.01
N THR A 45 -5.15 -3.69 -0.06
CA THR A 45 -5.22 -2.29 0.39
C THR A 45 -5.00 -1.31 -0.76
N ALA A 46 -4.03 -1.54 -1.63
CA ALA A 46 -3.80 -0.71 -2.82
C ALA A 46 -5.04 -0.64 -3.72
N ASN A 47 -5.72 -1.76 -3.92
CA ASN A 47 -6.98 -1.80 -4.68
C ASN A 47 -8.11 -1.05 -3.97
N ASP A 48 -8.23 -1.19 -2.65
CA ASP A 48 -9.24 -0.49 -1.85
C ASP A 48 -9.05 1.03 -1.91
N VAL A 49 -7.80 1.50 -1.78
CA VAL A 49 -7.46 2.92 -1.94
C VAL A 49 -7.81 3.41 -3.34
N ARG A 50 -7.39 2.68 -4.38
CA ARG A 50 -7.70 3.03 -5.77
C ARG A 50 -9.21 3.18 -5.99
N ASN A 51 -9.98 2.20 -5.52
CA ASN A 51 -11.42 2.18 -5.72
C ASN A 51 -12.11 3.31 -4.96
N THR A 52 -11.69 3.60 -3.73
CA THR A 52 -12.20 4.72 -2.92
C THR A 52 -11.92 6.06 -3.59
N VAL A 53 -10.67 6.30 -4.02
CA VAL A 53 -10.32 7.56 -4.70
C VAL A 53 -11.09 7.68 -6.02
N ASN A 54 -11.22 6.61 -6.80
CA ASN A 54 -12.00 6.62 -8.04
C ASN A 54 -13.50 6.89 -7.81
N MET A 55 -14.06 6.37 -6.72
CA MET A 55 -15.43 6.66 -6.31
C MET A 55 -15.60 8.14 -6.00
N TRP A 56 -14.67 8.72 -5.24
CA TRP A 56 -14.67 10.15 -4.95
C TRP A 56 -14.51 11.01 -6.21
N LEU A 57 -13.54 10.68 -7.09
CA LEU A 57 -13.35 11.37 -8.38
C LEU A 57 -14.63 11.34 -9.22
N THR A 58 -15.35 10.22 -9.23
CA THR A 58 -16.64 10.09 -9.94
C THR A 58 -17.73 10.99 -9.35
N GLN A 59 -17.71 11.26 -8.04
CA GLN A 59 -18.62 12.22 -7.42
C GLN A 59 -18.28 13.65 -7.82
N GLN A 60 -17.00 14.01 -7.90
CA GLN A 60 -16.58 15.35 -8.33
C GLN A 60 -16.96 15.63 -9.79
N VAL A 61 -16.86 14.63 -10.67
CA VAL A 61 -17.34 14.67 -12.05
C VAL A 61 -18.82 15.08 -12.12
N SER A 62 -19.63 14.64 -11.14
CA SER A 62 -21.06 15.02 -11.05
C SER A 62 -21.26 16.46 -10.56
N ASN A 63 -20.30 17.00 -9.80
CA ASN A 63 -20.25 18.40 -9.35
C ASN A 63 -19.62 19.34 -10.40
N ASN A 64 -19.41 18.86 -11.63
CA ASN A 64 -18.75 19.59 -12.71
C ASN A 64 -17.29 19.98 -12.38
N VAL A 65 -16.64 19.21 -11.50
CA VAL A 65 -15.22 19.33 -11.14
C VAL A 65 -14.50 18.08 -11.64
N TYR A 66 -13.57 18.25 -12.57
CA TYR A 66 -12.92 17.12 -13.24
C TYR A 66 -11.41 17.18 -13.04
N PRO A 67 -10.73 16.04 -12.81
CA PRO A 67 -9.29 16.01 -12.94
C PRO A 67 -8.90 16.40 -14.38
N LYS A 68 -7.90 17.28 -14.52
CA LYS A 68 -7.27 17.61 -15.80
C LYS A 68 -6.65 16.35 -16.36
N ILE A 69 -7.08 15.99 -17.56
CA ILE A 69 -6.47 14.93 -18.35
C ILE A 69 -5.38 15.62 -19.17
N TYR A 70 -4.13 15.25 -18.91
CA TYR A 70 -3.00 15.73 -19.69
C TYR A 70 -2.60 14.68 -20.70
N ASP A 71 -2.30 15.15 -21.90
CA ASP A 71 -2.16 14.39 -23.13
C ASP A 71 -0.88 13.54 -23.13
N ASP A 72 0.19 14.01 -22.46
CA ASP A 72 1.44 13.23 -22.35
C ASP A 72 2.51 13.79 -21.40
N GLU A 73 2.44 15.06 -20.95
CA GLU A 73 3.59 15.70 -20.26
C GLU A 73 3.37 16.06 -18.79
N SER A 74 2.15 16.34 -18.33
CA SER A 74 1.90 16.67 -16.93
C SER A 74 1.38 15.44 -16.21
N THR A 75 2.27 14.73 -15.54
CA THR A 75 1.88 13.58 -14.73
C THR A 75 1.10 14.07 -13.53
N VAL A 76 -0.18 13.73 -13.49
CA VAL A 76 -1.08 14.05 -12.38
C VAL A 76 -1.21 12.85 -11.44
N TYR A 77 -1.01 13.08 -10.15
CA TYR A 77 -1.08 12.03 -9.15
C TYR A 77 -1.67 12.51 -7.82
N VAL A 78 -2.17 11.56 -7.03
CA VAL A 78 -2.76 11.78 -5.71
C VAL A 78 -1.89 11.09 -4.67
N LYS A 79 -1.36 11.84 -3.71
CA LYS A 79 -0.62 11.31 -2.56
C LYS A 79 -1.52 11.24 -1.34
N ILE A 80 -1.57 10.08 -0.68
CA ILE A 80 -2.33 9.86 0.56
C ILE A 80 -1.40 9.27 1.60
N VAL A 81 -1.39 9.88 2.78
CA VAL A 81 -0.58 9.46 3.92
C VAL A 81 -1.49 9.30 5.14
N ALA A 82 -1.36 8.18 5.84
CA ALA A 82 -2.01 7.94 7.12
C ALA A 82 -0.97 7.51 8.15
N ASN A 83 -0.96 8.20 9.28
CA ASN A 83 -0.05 7.96 10.39
C ASN A 83 -0.85 7.83 11.70
N ASN A 84 -0.72 6.67 12.35
CA ASN A 84 -1.46 6.32 13.57
C ASN A 84 -2.99 6.48 13.43
N GLY A 85 -3.53 6.21 12.25
CA GLY A 85 -4.96 6.33 11.93
C GLY A 85 -5.44 7.75 11.68
N VAL A 86 -4.52 8.73 11.65
CA VAL A 86 -4.81 10.10 11.23
C VAL A 86 -4.37 10.26 9.79
N TYR A 87 -5.27 10.70 8.92
CA TYR A 87 -4.92 10.98 7.54
C TYR A 87 -4.41 12.41 7.41
N GLU A 88 -3.33 12.57 6.67
CA GLU A 88 -2.89 13.89 6.22
C GLU A 88 -3.83 14.37 5.11
N ASN A 89 -3.86 15.68 4.85
CA ASN A 89 -4.61 16.18 3.71
C ASN A 89 -3.97 15.60 2.44
N PRO A 90 -4.72 14.85 1.60
CA PRO A 90 -4.20 14.34 0.35
C PRO A 90 -3.64 15.46 -0.51
N GLU A 91 -2.49 15.20 -1.13
CA GLU A 91 -1.85 16.15 -2.03
C GLU A 91 -2.17 15.78 -3.47
N PHE A 92 -2.68 16.75 -4.21
CA PHE A 92 -2.79 16.70 -5.66
C PHE A 92 -1.50 17.25 -6.24
N LEU A 93 -0.77 16.44 -6.99
CA LEU A 93 0.57 16.77 -7.47
C LEU A 93 0.58 16.69 -9.01
N GLY A 94 1.43 17.52 -9.65
CA GLY A 94 1.57 17.53 -11.10
C GLY A 94 1.18 18.83 -11.84
N GLY A 95 1.00 19.95 -11.13
CA GLY A 95 0.53 21.22 -11.70
C GLY A 95 -0.95 21.45 -11.37
N ASP A 96 -1.62 22.34 -12.12
CA ASP A 96 -3.06 22.54 -11.94
C ASP A 96 -3.78 21.19 -12.10
N PHE A 97 -4.40 20.69 -11.05
CA PHE A 97 -5.00 19.36 -11.11
C PHE A 97 -6.43 19.41 -11.67
N TRP A 98 -7.17 20.51 -11.48
CA TRP A 98 -8.62 20.52 -11.67
C TRP A 98 -9.09 21.39 -12.85
N VAL A 99 -10.05 20.90 -13.62
CA VAL A 99 -10.84 21.68 -14.59
C VAL A 99 -12.08 22.19 -13.85
N HIS A 100 -12.31 23.51 -13.88
CA HIS A 100 -13.31 24.22 -13.08
C HIS A 100 -12.89 24.31 -11.60
N GLU A 101 -11.87 25.16 -11.39
CA GLU A 101 -11.14 25.36 -10.15
C GLU A 101 -12.09 25.63 -8.96
N GLN A 102 -12.26 24.62 -8.11
CA GLN A 102 -12.53 24.83 -6.68
C GLN A 102 -11.19 24.97 -5.95
N ASP A 103 -11.20 25.55 -4.75
CA ASP A 103 -10.02 25.62 -3.88
C ASP A 103 -9.45 24.21 -3.66
N GLU A 104 -8.22 23.96 -4.13
CA GLU A 104 -7.57 22.65 -4.03
C GLU A 104 -7.50 22.17 -2.57
N ASN A 105 -7.39 23.10 -1.62
CA ASN A 105 -7.39 22.76 -0.19
C ASN A 105 -8.74 22.21 0.26
N ALA A 106 -9.84 22.74 -0.27
CA ALA A 106 -11.19 22.28 0.03
C ALA A 106 -11.42 20.88 -0.56
N LEU A 107 -10.94 20.62 -1.78
CA LEU A 107 -10.99 19.30 -2.41
C LEU A 107 -10.13 18.28 -1.66
N SER A 108 -8.94 18.68 -1.20
CA SER A 108 -8.08 17.81 -0.37
C SER A 108 -8.77 17.48 0.95
N GLN A 109 -9.43 18.45 1.58
CA GLN A 109 -10.17 18.21 2.82
C GLN A 109 -11.39 17.30 2.61
N ASP A 110 -12.14 17.50 1.53
CA ASP A 110 -13.28 16.66 1.16
C ASP A 110 -12.84 15.21 0.86
N LEU A 111 -11.77 15.04 0.08
CA LEU A 111 -11.18 13.72 -0.17
C LEU A 111 -10.67 13.07 1.12
N LYS A 112 -10.06 13.85 2.02
CA LYS A 112 -9.61 13.35 3.33
C LYS A 112 -10.79 12.80 4.12
N GLU A 113 -11.85 13.57 4.30
CA GLU A 113 -13.03 13.14 5.06
C GLU A 113 -13.67 11.89 4.43
N PHE A 114 -13.75 11.87 3.10
CA PHE A 114 -14.25 10.71 2.36
C PHE A 114 -13.40 9.46 2.61
N ILE A 115 -12.08 9.59 2.52
CA ILE A 115 -11.13 8.51 2.77
C ILE A 115 -11.17 8.07 4.23
N GLU A 116 -11.19 8.99 5.20
CA GLU A 116 -11.25 8.65 6.63
C GLU A 116 -12.51 7.86 6.99
N ASN A 117 -13.64 8.21 6.37
CA ASN A 117 -14.92 7.52 6.58
C ASN A 117 -14.99 6.17 5.86
N THR A 118 -14.19 5.96 4.80
CA THR A 118 -14.23 4.76 3.96
C THR A 118 -13.11 3.77 4.28
N LEU A 119 -11.91 4.27 4.54
CA LEU A 119 -10.67 3.54 4.73
C LEU A 119 -10.22 3.62 6.19
N GLY A 120 -10.15 2.48 6.87
CA GLY A 120 -9.75 2.37 8.27
C GLY A 120 -8.27 2.08 8.53
N TYR A 121 -7.37 2.43 7.61
CA TYR A 121 -5.95 2.06 7.72
C TYR A 121 -5.18 2.95 8.71
N LYS A 122 -4.37 2.33 9.56
CA LYS A 122 -3.59 3.03 10.59
C LYS A 122 -2.29 3.61 10.08
N ARG A 123 -1.67 2.95 9.11
CA ARG A 123 -0.38 3.30 8.52
C ARG A 123 -0.49 3.03 7.04
N MET A 124 -0.29 4.07 6.23
CA MET A 124 -0.34 3.95 4.79
C MET A 124 0.41 5.11 4.17
N TYR A 125 1.19 4.81 3.14
CA TYR A 125 1.60 5.78 2.15
C TYR A 125 1.13 5.28 0.80
N SER A 126 0.56 6.15 -0.03
CA SER A 126 0.25 5.80 -1.40
C SER A 126 0.41 6.98 -2.34
N ILE A 127 0.81 6.67 -3.57
CA ILE A 127 0.75 7.58 -4.71
C ILE A 127 -0.01 6.87 -5.83
N GLY A 128 -1.05 7.51 -6.35
CA GLY A 128 -1.80 7.03 -7.51
C GLY A 128 -1.65 7.95 -8.71
N TYR A 129 -1.32 7.40 -9.87
CA TYR A 129 -1.27 8.09 -11.16
C TYR A 129 -2.62 8.02 -11.87
N LEU A 130 -3.06 9.16 -12.43
CA LEU A 130 -4.30 9.24 -13.17
C LEU A 130 -4.11 8.85 -14.64
N ILE A 131 -5.01 8.00 -15.13
CA ILE A 131 -5.19 7.62 -16.53
C ILE A 131 -6.68 7.81 -16.85
N ASP A 132 -6.99 8.63 -17.85
CA ASP A 132 -8.36 8.93 -18.27
C ASP A 132 -9.29 9.40 -17.13
N GLY A 133 -8.76 10.25 -16.25
CA GLY A 133 -9.54 10.85 -15.14
C GLY A 133 -9.81 9.91 -13.97
N ARG A 134 -9.12 8.76 -13.89
CA ARG A 134 -9.20 7.79 -12.78
C ARG A 134 -7.80 7.35 -12.37
N ILE A 135 -7.64 6.88 -11.15
CA ILE A 135 -6.41 6.19 -10.71
C ILE A 135 -6.26 4.92 -11.54
N GLY A 136 -5.35 5.00 -12.50
CA GLY A 136 -5.02 3.94 -13.44
C GLY A 136 -3.88 3.06 -12.94
N ALA A 137 -3.00 3.60 -12.08
CA ALA A 137 -1.96 2.85 -11.40
C ALA A 137 -1.68 3.44 -10.02
N LEU A 138 -1.44 2.60 -9.01
CA LEU A 138 -1.25 3.00 -7.62
C LEU A 138 -0.09 2.22 -6.99
N TYR A 139 0.76 2.95 -6.29
CA TYR A 139 1.83 2.44 -5.46
C TYR A 139 1.47 2.65 -3.98
N PHE A 140 1.59 1.61 -3.16
CA PHE A 140 1.22 1.61 -1.74
C PHE A 140 2.36 1.06 -0.87
N VAL A 141 2.55 1.63 0.32
CA VAL A 141 3.47 1.15 1.36
C VAL A 141 2.75 1.08 2.70
N ASP A 142 2.90 -0.05 3.39
CA ASP A 142 2.24 -0.40 4.66
C ASP A 142 2.81 0.36 5.90
N ASP A 143 3.86 1.18 5.73
CA ASP A 143 4.56 1.81 6.86
C ASP A 143 4.06 3.22 7.23
N GLY A 144 3.21 3.87 6.43
CA GLY A 144 2.70 5.22 6.77
C GLY A 144 3.69 6.37 6.62
N ALA A 145 4.98 6.07 6.52
CA ALA A 145 6.00 7.03 6.11
C ALA A 145 6.19 7.03 4.59
N GLU A 146 6.53 8.20 4.04
CA GLU A 146 7.00 8.30 2.67
C GLU A 146 8.31 7.50 2.51
N PRO A 147 8.35 6.51 1.60
CA PRO A 147 9.57 5.74 1.36
C PRO A 147 10.62 6.64 0.70
N LEU A 148 11.90 6.34 0.97
CA LEU A 148 13.03 7.11 0.42
C LEU A 148 13.08 7.11 -1.12
N ASP A 149 12.54 6.08 -1.77
CA ASP A 149 12.36 6.04 -3.23
C ASP A 149 10.88 6.00 -3.59
N ALA A 150 10.12 6.94 -3.05
CA ALA A 150 8.78 7.20 -3.55
C ALA A 150 8.80 7.35 -5.09
N PRO A 151 7.86 6.69 -5.80
CA PRO A 151 7.77 6.79 -7.25
C PRO A 151 7.57 8.25 -7.68
N THR A 152 8.31 8.66 -8.71
CA THR A 152 8.08 9.96 -9.33
C THR A 152 7.03 9.88 -10.43
N ALA A 153 6.63 11.05 -10.91
CA ALA A 153 5.78 11.20 -12.08
C ALA A 153 6.24 10.42 -13.33
N ALA A 154 7.54 10.28 -13.54
CA ALA A 154 8.08 9.56 -14.71
C ALA A 154 8.02 8.03 -14.51
N ASP A 155 8.06 7.58 -13.27
CA ASP A 155 8.13 6.17 -12.92
C ASP A 155 6.82 5.43 -13.19
N PHE A 156 5.67 6.11 -13.08
CA PHE A 156 4.38 5.51 -13.43
C PHE A 156 4.19 5.26 -14.94
N LYS A 157 4.98 5.90 -15.80
CA LYS A 157 4.96 5.70 -17.26
C LYS A 157 5.88 4.56 -17.71
N ARG A 158 6.75 4.11 -16.81
CA ARG A 158 7.78 3.11 -17.08
C ARG A 158 7.22 1.71 -16.87
N THR A 159 7.41 0.84 -17.86
CA THR A 159 7.04 -0.57 -17.75
C THR A 159 7.99 -1.36 -16.86
N ASP A 160 9.20 -0.84 -16.59
CA ASP A 160 10.25 -1.48 -15.79
C ASP A 160 10.32 -1.00 -14.34
N PHE A 161 9.54 0.03 -13.98
CA PHE A 161 9.58 0.61 -12.64
C PHE A 161 8.84 -0.24 -11.60
N TRP A 162 7.72 -0.83 -12.00
CA TRP A 162 6.89 -1.62 -11.11
C TRP A 162 7.69 -2.81 -10.60
N PRO A 163 7.93 -2.92 -9.28
CA PRO A 163 8.86 -3.90 -8.77
C PRO A 163 8.39 -5.32 -9.14
N SER A 164 9.24 -6.03 -9.88
CA SER A 164 9.13 -7.49 -10.08
C SER A 164 9.34 -8.28 -8.77
N ASP A 165 9.80 -7.59 -7.73
CA ASP A 165 10.44 -8.17 -6.56
C ASP A 165 9.44 -8.52 -5.46
N ASN A 166 8.54 -9.48 -5.74
CA ASN A 166 7.73 -10.15 -4.72
C ASN A 166 7.02 -9.22 -3.71
N GLY A 167 6.73 -7.95 -4.06
CA GLY A 167 6.11 -6.94 -3.21
C GLY A 167 7.00 -6.29 -2.13
N TYR A 168 8.30 -6.13 -2.37
CA TYR A 168 9.22 -5.39 -1.49
C TYR A 168 10.10 -4.39 -2.26
N ASN A 169 10.42 -3.22 -1.69
CA ASN A 169 11.49 -2.37 -2.26
C ASN A 169 12.88 -2.84 -1.81
N LYS A 170 13.91 -2.22 -2.39
CA LYS A 170 15.32 -2.33 -1.97
C LYS A 170 15.59 -1.93 -0.51
N HIS A 171 14.65 -1.29 0.17
CA HIS A 171 14.73 -0.92 1.59
C HIS A 171 14.05 -1.92 2.53
N GLY A 172 13.32 -2.90 2.00
CA GLY A 172 12.63 -3.93 2.79
C GLY A 172 11.21 -3.59 3.20
N ASP A 173 10.65 -2.48 2.71
CA ASP A 173 9.25 -2.11 2.92
C ASP A 173 8.34 -2.97 2.05
N VAL A 174 7.14 -3.26 2.56
CA VAL A 174 6.13 -4.01 1.80
C VAL A 174 5.41 -3.06 0.86
N ILE A 175 5.34 -3.45 -0.41
CA ILE A 175 4.73 -2.66 -1.48
C ILE A 175 3.50 -3.38 -2.03
N GLY A 176 2.41 -2.62 -2.14
CA GLY A 176 1.22 -3.00 -2.88
C GLY A 176 1.10 -2.20 -4.18
N THR A 177 0.52 -2.81 -5.22
CA THR A 177 0.29 -2.13 -6.51
C THR A 177 -1.13 -2.38 -7.05
N SER A 178 -1.71 -1.41 -7.78
CA SER A 178 -3.04 -1.56 -8.36
C SER A 178 -3.26 -0.73 -9.64
N PRO A 179 -3.66 -1.33 -10.78
CA PRO A 179 -3.63 -2.77 -11.05
C PRO A 179 -2.16 -3.20 -11.04
N VAL A 180 -1.90 -4.41 -10.55
CA VAL A 180 -0.58 -5.02 -10.70
C VAL A 180 -0.30 -5.05 -12.20
N LEU A 181 0.52 -4.13 -12.72
CA LEU A 181 0.96 -4.17 -14.11
C LEU A 181 1.98 -5.31 -14.21
N ILE A 182 1.46 -6.53 -14.18
CA ILE A 182 2.15 -7.68 -14.75
C ILE A 182 2.17 -7.38 -16.24
N ASN A 183 3.37 -7.14 -16.79
CA ASN A 183 3.62 -7.05 -18.22
C ASN A 183 2.61 -7.89 -19.03
N SER A 184 1.72 -7.23 -19.75
CA SER A 184 1.06 -7.81 -20.91
C SER A 184 1.94 -7.64 -22.12
#